data_AF-A0AAU4QT79-F1
#
_entry.id   AF-A0AAU4QT79-F1
#
_cell.length_a   1.000
_cell.length_b   1.000
_cell.length_c   1.000
_cell.angle_alpha   90.00
_cell.angle_beta   90.00
_cell.angle_gamma   90.00
#
_symmetry.space_group_name_H-M   'P 1'
#
loop_
_entity.id
_entity.type
_entity.pdbx_description
1 polymer ?
#
loop_
_entity_poly.entity_id
_entity_poly.type
_entity_poly.pdbx_seq_one_letter_code
_entity_poly.pdbx_strand_id
1 'polypeptide(L)'
;METMQRVIHRSGLFSRLLFVLWWLALLLLVQVLIRQNLPDRLTHSWPWKLQLLDVQSAVAAVLATGGASLARAQYARTVRPALGYFGRVYADFAPRGQLAWVCHMLNGSQDAAVIVDVRYSIAYTPAAQAGGARDSSGWVQHQAAVASIEACSLVNQEDFHLHLIGPGLPVSGHPLLAGWFTEKTMRNVDDVFVRVRVLDRVGDTHERVINLLKGAHRLPSHPDPPPL
;
A
#
# COMPACT_ATOMS: atom_id res chain seq x y z
N MET A 1 -1.55 2.73 -17.41
CA MET A 1 -1.02 2.99 -16.04
C MET A 1 -0.66 1.66 -15.38
N GLU A 2 0.52 1.56 -14.76
CA GLU A 2 0.95 0.32 -14.08
C GLU A 2 0.05 0.04 -12.87
N THR A 3 -0.46 -1.20 -12.75
CA THR A 3 -1.38 -1.63 -11.68
C THR A 3 -0.69 -2.47 -10.60
N MET A 4 0.62 -2.66 -10.70
CA MET A 4 1.39 -3.45 -9.75
C MET A 4 1.56 -2.70 -8.42
N GLN A 5 1.48 -3.45 -7.33
CA GLN A 5 1.74 -2.93 -6.00
C GLN A 5 3.26 -2.77 -5.80
N ARG A 6 3.68 -1.57 -5.40
CA ARG A 6 5.08 -1.19 -5.19
C ARG A 6 5.34 -0.75 -3.76
N VAL A 7 6.50 -1.10 -3.23
CA VAL A 7 7.01 -0.53 -1.97
C VAL A 7 7.63 0.84 -2.27
N ILE A 8 7.13 1.90 -1.65
CA ILE A 8 7.64 3.27 -1.86
C ILE A 8 8.68 3.63 -0.81
N HIS A 9 8.43 3.24 0.44
CA HIS A 9 9.29 3.61 1.55
C HIS A 9 9.40 2.45 2.51
N ARG A 10 10.62 2.18 3.02
CA ARG A 10 10.83 1.25 4.13
C ARG A 10 11.14 2.05 5.38
N SER A 11 10.51 1.70 6.48
CA SER A 11 10.75 2.32 7.79
C SER A 11 12.23 2.21 8.18
N GLY A 12 12.95 3.32 8.00
CA GLY A 12 14.40 3.35 8.14
C GLY A 12 14.87 3.18 9.57
N LEU A 13 14.12 3.67 10.56
CA LEU A 13 14.65 3.83 11.92
C LEU A 13 14.97 2.49 12.59
N PHE A 14 14.01 1.57 12.62
CA PHE A 14 14.21 0.28 13.26
C PHE A 14 15.04 -0.68 12.39
N SER A 15 14.88 -0.64 11.06
CA SER A 15 15.69 -1.48 10.16
C SER A 15 17.16 -1.07 10.14
N ARG A 16 17.47 0.24 10.14
CA ARG A 16 18.85 0.73 10.17
C ARG A 16 19.47 0.49 11.54
N LEU A 17 18.74 0.73 12.62
CA LEU A 17 19.25 0.50 13.98
C LEU A 17 19.65 -0.96 14.19
N LEU A 18 18.79 -1.92 13.83
CA LEU A 18 19.14 -3.33 13.93
C LEU A 18 20.35 -3.71 13.07
N PHE A 19 20.42 -3.18 11.85
CA PHE A 19 21.54 -3.45 10.96
C PHE A 19 22.86 -2.87 11.48
N VAL A 20 22.83 -1.65 12.02
CA VAL A 20 24.00 -1.01 12.65
C VAL A 20 24.44 -1.79 13.89
N LEU A 21 23.51 -2.19 14.75
CA LEU A 21 23.81 -3.01 15.92
C LEU A 21 24.41 -4.37 15.53
N TRP A 22 23.90 -5.00 14.47
CA TRP A 22 24.42 -6.26 13.96
C TRP A 22 25.85 -6.11 13.41
N TRP A 23 26.11 -5.07 12.61
CA TRP A 23 27.48 -4.77 12.13
C TRP A 23 28.43 -4.45 13.27
N LEU A 24 27.99 -3.67 14.25
CA LEU A 24 28.80 -3.35 15.43
C LEU A 24 29.13 -4.61 16.23
N ALA A 25 28.16 -5.50 16.45
CA ALA A 25 28.37 -6.77 17.13
C ALA A 25 29.35 -7.66 16.34
N LEU A 26 29.23 -7.71 15.01
CA LEU A 26 30.14 -8.47 14.15
C LEU A 26 31.58 -7.94 14.24
N LEU A 27 31.75 -6.62 14.17
CA LEU A 27 33.06 -5.96 14.31
C LEU A 27 33.70 -6.26 15.66
N LEU A 28 32.93 -6.18 16.75
CA LEU A 28 33.39 -6.51 18.09
C LEU A 28 33.77 -7.98 18.22
N LEU A 29 33.00 -8.89 17.62
CA LEU A 29 33.33 -10.32 17.60
C LEU A 29 34.65 -10.58 16.85
N VAL A 30 34.82 -9.99 15.66
CA VAL A 30 36.07 -10.10 14.89
C VAL A 30 37.26 -9.56 15.68
N GLN A 31 37.09 -8.40 16.34
CA GLN A 31 38.13 -7.81 17.17
C GLN A 31 38.52 -8.70 18.35
N VAL A 32 37.55 -9.31 19.04
CA VAL A 32 37.81 -10.24 20.15
C VAL A 32 38.49 -11.52 19.65
N LEU A 33 38.07 -12.07 18.52
CA LEU A 33 38.67 -13.27 17.93
C LEU A 33 40.12 -13.02 17.51
N ILE A 34 40.41 -11.90 16.85
CA ILE A 34 41.79 -11.54 16.48
C ILE A 34 42.64 -11.35 17.74
N ARG A 35 42.11 -10.66 18.75
CA ARG A 35 42.80 -10.42 20.03
C ARG A 35 43.16 -11.73 20.75
N GLN A 36 42.27 -12.72 20.77
CA GLN A 36 42.55 -14.02 21.39
C GLN A 36 43.65 -14.83 20.67
N ASN A 37 43.87 -14.54 19.39
CA ASN A 37 44.91 -15.19 18.59
C ASN A 37 46.22 -14.37 18.54
N LEU A 38 46.26 -13.19 19.17
CA LEU A 38 47.46 -12.35 19.20
C LEU A 38 48.38 -12.74 20.38
N PRO A 39 49.71 -12.68 20.19
CA PRO A 39 50.66 -12.81 21.28
C PRO A 39 50.45 -11.75 22.37
N ASP A 40 50.66 -12.10 23.64
CA ASP A 40 50.44 -11.22 24.80
C ASP A 40 51.20 -9.88 24.72
N ARG A 41 52.31 -9.83 23.98
CA ARG A 41 53.08 -8.59 23.78
C ARG A 41 52.31 -7.52 23.00
N LEU A 42 51.36 -7.93 22.15
CA LEU A 42 50.59 -7.04 21.26
C LEU A 42 49.22 -6.67 21.85
N THR A 43 48.75 -7.35 22.89
CA THR A 43 47.43 -7.06 23.50
C THR A 43 47.47 -5.84 24.44
N HIS A 44 48.65 -5.37 24.82
CA HIS A 44 48.83 -4.18 25.66
C HIS A 44 48.81 -2.84 24.89
N SER A 45 48.98 -2.87 23.57
CA SER A 45 48.93 -1.66 22.73
C SER A 45 47.51 -1.38 22.23
N TRP A 46 47.22 -0.11 21.96
CA TRP A 46 45.99 0.28 21.27
C TRP A 46 46.04 -0.24 19.82
N PRO A 47 44.95 -0.79 19.26
CA PRO A 47 43.58 -0.88 19.78
C PRO A 47 43.25 -2.16 20.59
N TRP A 48 44.18 -3.11 20.73
CA TRP A 48 43.96 -4.43 21.34
C TRP A 48 43.79 -4.41 22.86
N LYS A 49 44.15 -3.30 23.51
CA LYS A 49 43.89 -3.04 24.93
C LYS A 49 42.39 -2.90 25.26
N LEU A 50 41.56 -2.50 24.29
CA LEU A 50 40.11 -2.31 24.50
C LEU A 50 39.38 -3.65 24.51
N GLN A 51 38.85 -4.06 25.66
CA GLN A 51 37.96 -5.20 25.81
C GLN A 51 36.56 -4.72 26.19
N LEU A 52 35.73 -4.46 25.18
CA LEU A 52 34.34 -4.02 25.38
C LEU A 52 33.41 -5.18 25.70
N LEU A 53 33.66 -6.35 25.11
CA LEU A 53 32.89 -7.59 25.31
C LEU A 53 33.87 -8.77 25.45
N ASP A 54 33.46 -9.78 26.20
CA ASP A 54 34.08 -11.10 26.15
C ASP A 54 33.51 -11.93 24.98
N VAL A 55 34.12 -13.07 24.66
CA VAL A 55 33.68 -13.91 23.52
C VAL A 55 32.22 -14.32 23.67
N GLN A 56 31.81 -14.72 24.87
CA GLN A 56 30.45 -15.18 25.10
C GLN A 56 29.44 -14.07 24.84
N SER A 57 29.67 -12.85 25.36
CA SER A 57 28.78 -11.72 25.11
C SER A 57 28.84 -11.23 23.66
N ALA A 58 30.00 -11.28 22.99
CA ALA A 58 30.13 -10.89 21.58
C ALA A 58 29.34 -11.85 20.66
N VAL A 59 29.46 -13.17 20.90
CA VAL A 59 28.67 -14.19 20.20
C VAL A 59 27.17 -13.99 20.47
N ALA A 60 26.78 -13.80 21.73
CA ALA A 60 25.39 -13.55 22.09
C ALA A 60 24.83 -12.29 21.42
N ALA A 61 25.60 -11.20 21.35
CA ALA A 61 25.21 -9.97 20.70
C ALA A 61 24.98 -10.15 19.19
N VAL A 62 25.88 -10.86 18.49
CA VAL A 62 25.74 -11.18 17.06
C VAL A 62 24.49 -12.04 16.82
N LEU A 63 24.30 -13.10 17.63
CA LEU A 63 23.14 -13.97 17.51
C LEU A 63 21.83 -13.23 17.79
N ALA A 64 21.77 -12.39 18.82
CA ALA A 64 20.58 -11.64 19.19
C ALA A 64 20.21 -10.60 18.12
N THR A 65 21.17 -9.79 17.68
CA THR A 65 20.94 -8.74 16.67
C THR A 65 20.69 -9.32 15.27
N GLY A 66 21.41 -10.37 14.89
CA GLY A 66 21.21 -11.09 13.63
C GLY A 66 19.86 -11.81 13.61
N GLY A 67 19.51 -12.51 14.69
CA GLY A 67 18.21 -13.16 14.88
C GLY A 67 17.05 -12.17 14.84
N ALA A 68 17.16 -11.05 15.55
CA ALA A 68 16.16 -9.98 15.51
C ALA A 68 15.99 -9.38 14.10
N SER A 69 17.09 -9.20 13.37
CA SER A 69 17.07 -8.71 11.97
C SER A 69 16.35 -9.68 11.04
N LEU A 70 16.64 -10.98 11.15
CA LEU A 70 15.98 -12.03 10.38
C LEU A 70 14.48 -12.12 10.74
N ALA A 71 14.15 -12.12 12.03
CA ALA A 71 12.78 -12.15 12.51
C ALA A 71 11.96 -10.97 11.97
N ARG A 72 12.53 -9.76 11.97
CA ARG A 72 11.90 -8.58 11.36
C ARG A 72 11.69 -8.78 9.85
N ALA A 73 12.68 -9.29 9.12
CA ALA A 73 12.57 -9.50 7.69
C ALA A 73 11.45 -10.51 7.35
N GLN A 74 11.33 -11.58 8.14
CA GLN A 74 10.23 -12.53 8.01
C GLN A 74 8.89 -11.88 8.34
N TYR A 75 8.81 -11.14 9.45
CA TYR A 75 7.58 -10.45 9.85
C TYR A 75 7.12 -9.43 8.79
N ALA A 76 8.02 -8.60 8.27
CA ALA A 76 7.74 -7.64 7.20
C ALA A 76 7.22 -8.31 5.92
N ARG A 77 7.70 -9.51 5.61
CA ARG A 77 7.20 -10.28 4.46
C ARG A 77 5.79 -10.80 4.71
N THR A 78 5.48 -11.24 5.94
CA THR A 78 4.18 -11.77 6.33
C THR A 78 3.10 -10.69 6.39
N VAL A 79 3.44 -9.50 6.91
CA VAL A 79 2.48 -8.39 7.04
C VAL A 79 2.39 -7.51 5.81
N ARG A 80 3.09 -7.88 4.72
CA ARG A 80 3.06 -7.11 3.49
C ARG A 80 1.62 -7.03 2.99
N PRO A 81 1.04 -5.82 2.82
CA PRO A 81 -0.33 -5.69 2.37
C PRO A 81 -0.48 -6.30 0.97
N ALA A 82 -1.64 -6.86 0.70
CA ALA A 82 -2.01 -7.39 -0.60
C ALA A 82 -3.30 -6.69 -1.04
N LEU A 83 -3.18 -5.45 -1.51
CA LEU A 83 -4.35 -4.61 -1.81
C LEU A 83 -5.10 -5.15 -3.02
N GLY A 84 -6.26 -5.77 -2.82
CA GLY A 84 -7.12 -6.29 -3.86
C GLY A 84 -8.21 -5.30 -4.28
N TYR A 85 -8.86 -5.64 -5.39
CA TYR A 85 -10.04 -4.96 -5.89
C TYR A 85 -11.00 -5.98 -6.51
N PHE A 86 -12.29 -5.77 -6.33
CA PHE A 86 -13.32 -6.41 -7.11
C PHE A 86 -14.48 -5.45 -7.34
N GLY A 87 -15.20 -5.65 -8.43
CA GLY A 87 -16.44 -4.93 -8.69
C GLY A 87 -17.56 -5.89 -9.05
N ARG A 88 -18.80 -5.48 -8.76
CA ARG A 88 -20.02 -6.24 -9.02
C ARG A 88 -21.17 -5.30 -9.31
N VAL A 89 -22.17 -5.78 -10.03
CA VAL A 89 -23.41 -5.07 -10.29
C VAL A 89 -24.39 -5.24 -9.12
N TYR A 90 -24.88 -4.14 -8.56
CA TYR A 90 -25.92 -4.14 -7.53
C TYR A 90 -27.08 -3.21 -7.92
N ALA A 91 -28.30 -3.51 -7.47
CA ALA A 91 -29.49 -2.70 -7.71
C ALA A 91 -29.75 -1.64 -6.63
N ASP A 92 -29.25 -1.83 -5.40
CA ASP A 92 -29.66 -1.04 -4.24
C ASP A 92 -28.66 0.07 -3.83
N PHE A 93 -27.58 0.24 -4.60
CA PHE A 93 -26.55 1.25 -4.30
C PHE A 93 -26.83 2.62 -4.94
N ALA A 94 -27.38 2.65 -6.15
CA ALA A 94 -27.75 3.88 -6.83
C ALA A 94 -29.23 4.23 -6.54
N PRO A 95 -29.60 5.52 -6.53
CA PRO A 95 -30.99 5.91 -6.31
C PRO A 95 -31.95 5.30 -7.33
N ARG A 96 -33.22 5.20 -6.94
CA ARG A 96 -34.32 4.72 -7.80
C ARG A 96 -34.14 3.27 -8.29
N GLY A 97 -33.37 2.45 -7.56
CA GLY A 97 -33.16 1.03 -7.88
C GLY A 97 -32.34 0.82 -9.15
N GLN A 98 -31.51 1.80 -9.54
CA GLN A 98 -30.67 1.68 -10.72
C GLN A 98 -29.55 0.67 -10.50
N LEU A 99 -29.24 -0.10 -11.54
CA LEU A 99 -28.08 -0.97 -11.52
C LEU A 99 -26.80 -0.15 -11.58
N ALA A 100 -25.91 -0.38 -10.61
CA ALA A 100 -24.62 0.27 -10.52
C ALA A 100 -23.49 -0.76 -10.42
N TRP A 101 -22.38 -0.48 -11.09
CA TRP A 101 -21.12 -1.16 -10.88
C TRP A 101 -20.51 -0.64 -9.59
N VAL A 102 -20.54 -1.47 -8.54
CA VAL A 102 -20.03 -1.15 -7.21
C VAL A 102 -18.62 -1.70 -7.06
N CYS A 103 -17.73 -0.85 -6.59
CA CYS A 103 -16.30 -1.10 -6.51
C CYS A 103 -15.87 -1.24 -5.06
N HIS A 104 -15.22 -2.36 -4.74
CA HIS A 104 -14.66 -2.61 -3.42
C HIS A 104 -13.16 -2.80 -3.48
N MET A 105 -12.48 -2.26 -2.47
CA MET A 105 -11.08 -2.51 -2.17
C MET A 105 -10.97 -3.39 -0.94
N LEU A 106 -9.95 -4.24 -0.87
CA LEU A 106 -9.68 -5.03 0.33
C LEU A 106 -8.18 -5.24 0.49
N ASN A 107 -7.76 -5.64 1.68
CA ASN A 107 -6.41 -6.07 1.92
C ASN A 107 -6.39 -7.58 2.18
N GLY A 108 -5.82 -8.35 1.26
CA GLY A 108 -5.72 -9.80 1.36
C GLY A 108 -4.62 -10.29 2.32
N SER A 109 -3.88 -9.39 2.99
CA SER A 109 -2.93 -9.79 4.03
C SER A 109 -3.62 -10.12 5.34
N GLN A 110 -2.93 -10.85 6.21
CA GLN A 110 -3.44 -11.22 7.54
C GLN A 110 -3.58 -10.01 8.48
N ASP A 111 -2.75 -8.97 8.29
CA ASP A 111 -2.76 -7.74 9.08
C ASP A 111 -3.47 -6.59 8.34
N ALA A 112 -3.96 -5.62 9.11
CA ALA A 112 -4.50 -4.38 8.55
C ALA A 112 -3.37 -3.42 8.12
N ALA A 113 -3.61 -2.66 7.06
CA ALA A 113 -2.75 -1.56 6.62
C ALA A 113 -3.53 -0.25 6.72
N VAL A 114 -2.87 0.84 7.09
CA VAL A 114 -3.54 2.13 7.31
C VAL A 114 -3.34 3.03 6.10
N ILE A 115 -4.40 3.64 5.61
CA ILE A 115 -4.31 4.57 4.47
C ILE A 115 -3.55 5.83 4.87
N VAL A 116 -2.61 6.24 4.03
CA VAL A 116 -1.78 7.44 4.20
C VAL A 116 -2.18 8.53 3.21
N ASP A 117 -2.49 8.16 1.97
CA ASP A 117 -2.89 9.10 0.91
C ASP A 117 -3.69 8.35 -0.16
N VAL A 118 -4.72 9.00 -0.71
CA VAL A 118 -5.51 8.49 -1.82
C VAL A 118 -5.62 9.58 -2.88
N ARG A 119 -5.31 9.21 -4.12
CA ARG A 119 -5.40 10.09 -5.28
C ARG A 119 -6.14 9.43 -6.41
N TYR A 120 -6.74 10.24 -7.26
CA TYR A 120 -7.58 9.80 -8.36
C TYR A 120 -7.04 10.31 -9.69
N SER A 121 -7.30 9.57 -10.76
CA SER A 121 -7.06 9.99 -12.14
C SER A 121 -8.19 9.42 -12.98
N ILE A 122 -8.85 10.27 -13.75
CA ILE A 122 -10.04 9.90 -14.53
C ILE A 122 -9.71 10.03 -16.01
N ALA A 123 -10.08 9.00 -16.77
CA ALA A 123 -10.03 9.00 -18.23
C ALA A 123 -11.47 8.94 -18.77
N TYR A 124 -11.75 9.77 -19.77
CA TYR A 124 -13.08 9.90 -20.36
C TYR A 124 -13.15 9.16 -21.68
N THR A 125 -14.37 8.76 -22.07
CA THR A 125 -14.58 8.12 -23.37
C THR A 125 -14.36 9.15 -24.50
N PRO A 126 -14.02 8.70 -25.73
CA PRO A 126 -13.86 9.61 -26.87
C PRO A 126 -15.09 10.49 -27.13
N ALA A 127 -16.29 9.96 -26.87
CA ALA A 127 -17.54 10.70 -27.02
C ALA A 127 -17.65 11.85 -25.99
N ALA A 128 -17.28 11.60 -24.73
CA ALA A 128 -17.26 12.64 -23.71
C ALA A 128 -16.17 13.70 -24.01
N GLN A 129 -15.01 13.27 -24.52
CA GLN A 129 -13.93 14.19 -24.92
C GLN A 129 -14.36 15.11 -26.07
N ALA A 130 -15.10 14.60 -27.07
CA ALA A 130 -15.69 15.41 -28.12
C ALA A 130 -16.70 16.45 -27.58
N GLY A 131 -17.35 16.15 -26.45
CA GLY A 131 -18.19 17.07 -25.70
C GLY A 131 -17.43 18.07 -24.79
N GLY A 132 -16.10 18.06 -24.82
CA GLY A 132 -15.25 18.98 -24.06
C GLY A 132 -14.68 18.41 -22.75
N ALA A 133 -14.98 17.15 -22.40
CA ALA A 133 -14.34 16.50 -21.26
C ALA A 133 -12.84 16.36 -21.48
N ARG A 134 -12.05 16.46 -20.41
CA ARG A 134 -10.60 16.33 -20.48
C ARG A 134 -10.14 15.31 -19.45
N ASP A 135 -9.29 14.40 -19.90
CA ASP A 135 -8.61 13.46 -19.01
C ASP A 135 -7.85 14.22 -17.93
N SER A 136 -7.75 13.58 -16.76
CA SER A 136 -6.94 14.13 -15.68
C SER A 136 -5.48 14.24 -16.12
N SER A 137 -4.92 15.44 -16.10
CA SER A 137 -3.50 15.67 -16.42
C SER A 137 -2.54 15.07 -15.37
N GLY A 138 -3.06 14.67 -14.22
CA GLY A 138 -2.31 14.04 -13.14
C GLY A 138 -3.20 13.52 -12.03
N TRP A 139 -2.58 13.22 -10.88
CA TRP A 139 -3.24 12.65 -9.72
C TRP A 139 -3.89 13.74 -8.88
N VAL A 140 -5.23 13.73 -8.81
CA VAL A 140 -6.03 14.73 -8.11
C VAL A 140 -6.58 14.20 -6.78
N GLN A 141 -7.03 15.11 -5.91
CA GLN A 141 -7.74 14.75 -4.68
C GLN A 141 -9.20 14.36 -4.98
N HIS A 142 -9.85 13.74 -3.99
CA HIS A 142 -11.24 13.29 -4.09
C HIS A 142 -12.19 14.37 -4.63
N GLN A 143 -12.20 15.57 -4.03
CA GLN A 143 -13.11 16.65 -4.44
C GLN A 143 -12.90 17.08 -5.90
N ALA A 144 -11.65 17.18 -6.34
CA ALA A 144 -11.33 17.54 -7.72
C ALA A 144 -11.73 16.42 -8.71
N ALA A 145 -11.64 15.16 -8.30
CA ALA A 145 -12.10 14.03 -9.09
C ALA A 145 -13.62 14.00 -9.22
N VAL A 146 -14.36 14.27 -8.14
CA VAL A 146 -15.81 14.39 -8.19
C VAL A 146 -16.21 15.55 -9.11
N ALA A 147 -15.62 16.73 -8.92
CA ALA A 147 -15.92 17.91 -9.73
C ALA A 147 -15.62 17.70 -11.22
N SER A 148 -14.57 16.95 -11.58
CA SER A 148 -14.28 16.67 -12.99
C SER A 148 -15.33 15.75 -13.61
N ILE A 149 -15.86 14.76 -12.88
CA ILE A 149 -16.94 13.90 -13.37
C ILE A 149 -18.24 14.71 -13.51
N GLU A 150 -18.54 15.57 -12.54
CA GLU A 150 -19.74 16.43 -12.56
C GLU A 150 -19.74 17.43 -13.73
N ALA A 151 -18.56 17.90 -14.16
CA ALA A 151 -18.41 18.75 -15.34
C ALA A 151 -18.96 18.11 -16.64
N CYS A 152 -19.16 16.78 -16.66
CA CYS A 152 -19.79 16.05 -17.76
C CYS A 152 -21.31 15.92 -17.63
N SER A 153 -21.97 16.82 -16.87
CA SER A 153 -23.42 16.77 -16.58
C SER A 153 -23.88 15.49 -15.86
N LEU A 154 -22.97 14.91 -15.07
CA LEU A 154 -23.25 13.77 -14.19
C LEU A 154 -23.45 14.30 -12.77
N VAL A 155 -24.32 13.66 -11.98
CA VAL A 155 -24.64 14.10 -10.62
C VAL A 155 -24.08 13.09 -9.61
N ASN A 156 -23.24 13.57 -8.68
CA ASN A 156 -22.75 12.74 -7.57
C ASN A 156 -23.92 12.30 -6.67
N GLN A 157 -23.85 11.08 -6.17
CA GLN A 157 -24.91 10.37 -5.45
C GLN A 157 -26.17 10.04 -6.27
N GLU A 158 -26.22 10.37 -7.57
CA GLU A 158 -27.28 9.91 -8.48
C GLU A 158 -26.71 9.01 -9.58
N ASP A 159 -25.78 9.52 -10.38
CA ASP A 159 -25.19 8.80 -11.50
C ASP A 159 -23.93 8.04 -11.07
N PHE A 160 -23.19 8.57 -10.10
CA PHE A 160 -21.99 7.95 -9.55
C PHE A 160 -21.77 8.37 -8.11
N HIS A 161 -20.92 7.64 -7.39
CA HIS A 161 -20.39 8.10 -6.11
C HIS A 161 -18.96 7.59 -5.94
N LEU A 162 -18.04 8.50 -5.61
CA LEU A 162 -16.71 8.14 -5.13
C LEU A 162 -16.73 8.24 -3.60
N HIS A 163 -16.48 7.13 -2.92
CA HIS A 163 -16.43 7.14 -1.46
C HIS A 163 -15.19 7.91 -0.98
N LEU A 164 -15.36 8.76 0.04
CA LEU A 164 -14.25 9.52 0.60
C LEU A 164 -13.38 8.60 1.46
N ILE A 165 -12.25 8.18 0.90
CA ILE A 165 -11.27 7.36 1.60
C ILE A 165 -10.15 8.27 2.12
N GLY A 166 -10.20 8.56 3.42
CA GLY A 166 -9.26 9.46 4.09
C GLY A 166 -8.04 8.76 4.70
N PRO A 167 -6.99 9.53 5.04
CA PRO A 167 -5.87 9.03 5.82
C PRO A 167 -6.33 8.55 7.21
N GLY A 168 -5.66 7.53 7.74
CA GLY A 168 -5.97 6.92 9.04
C GLY A 168 -6.98 5.78 8.98
N LEU A 169 -7.67 5.59 7.85
CA LEU A 169 -8.62 4.48 7.70
C LEU A 169 -7.88 3.14 7.57
N PRO A 170 -8.22 2.10 8.37
CA PRO A 170 -7.64 0.78 8.21
C PRO A 170 -8.27 0.03 7.03
N VAL A 171 -7.43 -0.60 6.21
CA VAL A 171 -7.80 -1.57 5.17
C VAL A 171 -7.42 -2.96 5.66
N SER A 172 -8.44 -3.76 5.97
CA SER A 172 -8.32 -5.15 6.40
C SER A 172 -8.86 -6.10 5.32
N GLY A 173 -9.07 -7.36 5.67
CA GLY A 173 -9.75 -8.33 4.80
C GLY A 173 -11.22 -8.00 4.50
N HIS A 174 -11.81 -7.04 5.21
CA HIS A 174 -13.18 -6.60 4.93
C HIS A 174 -13.24 -5.65 3.72
N PRO A 175 -14.17 -5.87 2.78
CA PRO A 175 -14.34 -5.00 1.64
C PRO A 175 -14.67 -3.56 2.06
N LEU A 176 -13.81 -2.62 1.68
CA LEU A 176 -14.03 -1.19 1.77
C LEU A 176 -14.67 -0.70 0.47
N LEU A 177 -15.82 -0.02 0.56
CA LEU A 177 -16.45 0.61 -0.59
C LEU A 177 -15.55 1.73 -1.14
N ALA A 178 -15.17 1.63 -2.42
CA ALA A 178 -14.38 2.66 -3.11
C ALA A 178 -15.27 3.62 -3.90
N GLY A 179 -16.40 3.12 -4.42
CA GLY A 179 -17.36 3.93 -5.16
C GLY A 179 -18.31 3.05 -5.95
N TRP A 180 -19.23 3.70 -6.68
CA TRP A 180 -20.13 3.03 -7.60
C TRP A 180 -20.44 3.92 -8.81
N PHE A 181 -20.79 3.29 -9.94
CA PHE A 181 -21.00 3.96 -11.22
C PHE A 181 -22.21 3.35 -11.94
N THR A 182 -23.17 4.19 -12.33
CA THR A 182 -24.30 3.75 -13.18
C THR A 182 -23.87 3.59 -14.63
N GLU A 183 -24.72 2.97 -15.45
CA GLU A 183 -24.56 2.93 -16.90
C GLU A 183 -24.34 4.32 -17.50
N LYS A 184 -25.10 5.32 -17.04
CA LYS A 184 -25.00 6.70 -17.53
C LYS A 184 -23.60 7.28 -17.31
N THR A 185 -23.01 7.03 -16.14
CA THR A 185 -21.62 7.43 -15.89
C THR A 185 -20.62 6.67 -16.74
N MET A 186 -20.77 5.34 -16.86
CA MET A 186 -19.85 4.49 -17.63
C MET A 186 -19.89 4.74 -19.15
N ARG A 187 -20.90 5.45 -19.66
CA ARG A 187 -20.93 5.94 -21.05
C ARG A 187 -19.99 7.13 -21.27
N ASN A 188 -19.77 7.95 -20.25
CA ASN A 188 -18.94 9.15 -20.33
C ASN A 188 -17.53 8.94 -19.77
N VAL A 189 -17.40 8.10 -18.74
CA VAL A 189 -16.15 7.80 -18.04
C VAL A 189 -15.64 6.44 -18.51
N ASP A 190 -14.41 6.41 -19.02
CA ASP A 190 -13.79 5.19 -19.53
C ASP A 190 -13.10 4.41 -18.40
N ASP A 191 -12.25 5.10 -17.65
CA ASP A 191 -11.50 4.52 -16.53
C ASP A 191 -11.44 5.48 -15.33
N VAL A 192 -11.51 4.90 -14.13
CA VAL A 192 -11.27 5.62 -12.87
C VAL A 192 -10.14 4.92 -12.13
N PHE A 193 -8.98 5.56 -12.12
CA PHE A 193 -7.81 5.08 -11.40
C PHE A 193 -7.75 5.66 -10.00
N VAL A 194 -7.54 4.80 -9.01
CA VAL A 194 -7.29 5.16 -7.62
C VAL A 194 -5.89 4.73 -7.25
N ARG A 195 -5.04 5.67 -6.87
CA ARG A 195 -3.74 5.44 -6.26
C ARG A 195 -3.90 5.47 -4.76
N VAL A 196 -3.62 4.35 -4.11
CA VAL A 196 -3.76 4.18 -2.67
C VAL A 196 -2.37 3.95 -2.10
N ARG A 197 -2.00 4.77 -1.12
CA ARG A 197 -0.80 4.58 -0.30
C ARG A 197 -1.21 4.10 1.08
N VAL A 198 -0.60 3.02 1.54
CA VAL A 198 -0.86 2.42 2.84
C VAL A 198 0.42 2.22 3.64
N LEU A 199 0.33 2.35 4.95
CA LEU A 199 1.35 2.02 5.92
C LEU A 199 1.06 0.63 6.50
N ASP A 200 2.01 -0.28 6.43
CA ASP A 200 1.88 -1.58 7.08
C ASP A 200 2.26 -1.54 8.57
N ARG A 201 2.07 -2.66 9.25
CA ARG A 201 2.33 -2.78 10.69
C ARG A 201 3.81 -2.66 11.08
N VAL A 202 4.72 -2.88 10.13
CA VAL A 202 6.17 -2.72 10.33
C VAL A 202 6.62 -1.28 10.08
N GLY A 203 5.75 -0.46 9.47
CA GLY A 203 5.98 0.94 9.14
C GLY A 203 6.46 1.16 7.70
N ASP A 204 6.36 0.16 6.83
CA ASP A 204 6.69 0.32 5.41
C ASP A 204 5.49 0.87 4.65
N THR A 205 5.75 1.76 3.69
CA THR A 205 4.72 2.39 2.85
C THR A 205 4.64 1.68 1.50
N HIS A 206 3.44 1.23 1.16
CA HIS A 206 3.11 0.55 -0.09
C HIS A 206 2.16 1.41 -0.91
N GLU A 207 2.29 1.37 -2.23
CA GLU A 207 1.38 2.02 -3.17
C GLU A 207 0.83 1.00 -4.15
N ARG A 208 -0.45 1.15 -4.47
CA ARG A 208 -1.08 0.44 -5.58
C ARG A 208 -1.98 1.39 -6.35
N VAL A 209 -1.94 1.26 -7.68
CA VAL A 209 -2.93 1.87 -8.57
C VAL A 209 -3.96 0.83 -8.95
N ILE A 210 -5.22 1.13 -8.70
CA ILE A 210 -6.38 0.28 -8.96
C ILE A 210 -7.23 0.98 -10.01
N ASN A 211 -7.64 0.27 -11.06
CA ASN A 211 -8.67 0.76 -11.97
C ASN A 211 -10.02 0.22 -11.52
N LEU A 212 -10.90 1.10 -11.05
CA LEU A 212 -12.24 0.76 -10.55
C LEU A 212 -13.19 0.31 -11.66
N LEU A 213 -12.96 0.70 -12.92
CA LEU A 213 -13.79 0.27 -14.05
C LEU A 213 -13.20 -0.93 -14.79
N LYS A 214 -12.11 -1.51 -14.27
CA LYS A 214 -11.53 -2.72 -14.84
C LYS A 214 -12.53 -3.88 -14.76
N GLY A 215 -12.93 -4.39 -15.92
CA GLY A 215 -13.89 -5.48 -16.03
C GLY A 215 -15.34 -5.05 -15.74
N ALA A 216 -15.63 -3.75 -15.71
CA ALA A 216 -16.97 -3.26 -15.45
C ALA A 216 -17.97 -3.70 -16.53
N HIS A 217 -19.14 -4.17 -16.08
CA HIS A 217 -20.28 -4.40 -16.96
C HIS A 217 -20.91 -3.07 -17.34
N ARG A 218 -20.48 -2.49 -18.47
CA ARG A 218 -20.89 -1.13 -18.87
C ARG A 218 -22.38 -0.98 -19.22
N LEU A 219 -23.06 -2.08 -19.51
CA LEU A 219 -24.50 -2.17 -19.77
C LEU A 219 -25.10 -3.24 -18.83
N PRO A 220 -25.20 -2.95 -17.53
CA PRO A 220 -25.71 -3.92 -16.56
C PRO A 220 -27.19 -4.19 -16.81
N SER A 221 -27.56 -5.46 -17.00
CA SER A 221 -28.95 -5.88 -17.23
C SER A 221 -29.59 -6.60 -16.03
N HIS A 222 -28.77 -7.14 -15.13
CA HIS A 222 -29.18 -7.83 -13.92
C HIS A 222 -28.12 -7.64 -12.82
N PRO A 223 -28.51 -7.67 -11.54
CA PRO A 223 -27.55 -7.67 -10.44
C PRO A 223 -26.76 -8.99 -10.44
N ASP A 224 -25.50 -8.92 -10.02
CA ASP A 224 -24.68 -10.10 -9.81
C ASP A 224 -25.21 -10.91 -8.62
N PRO A 225 -25.04 -12.24 -8.61
CA PRO A 225 -25.39 -13.06 -7.46
C PRO A 225 -24.59 -12.61 -6.21
N PRO A 226 -25.15 -12.77 -5.01
CA PRO A 226 -24.43 -12.47 -3.78
C PRO A 226 -23.12 -13.26 -3.70
N PRO A 227 -22.07 -12.72 -3.06
CA PRO A 227 -20.85 -13.46 -2.84
C PRO A 227 -21.15 -14.73 -2.03
N LEU A 228 -20.66 -15.88 -2.53
CA LEU A 228 -20.67 -17.17 -1.83
C LEU A 228 -19.80 -17.12 -0.57
#